data_AF-A0A952MY78-F1
#
_entry.id   AF-A0A952MY78-F1
#
_cell.length_a   1.000
_cell.length_b   1.000
_cell.length_c   1.000
_cell.angle_alpha   90.00
_cell.angle_beta   90.00
_cell.angle_gamma   90.00
#
_symmetry.space_group_name_H-M   'P 1'
#
loop_
_entity.id
_entity.type
_entity.pdbx_description
1 polymer ?
#
loop_
_entity_poly.entity_id
_entity_poly.type
_entity_poly.pdbx_seq_one_letter_code
_entity_poly.pdbx_strand_id
1 'polypeptide(L)'
;MNNDNIRVFAYSFEFSTSDQGWDGDFADYPIGDSVFYELKFKHDTLPRTNGNRKALLSSGKNHSDDLFMFIRRKLTGLKPNTEYRVLFNVRISSNVPTGNVGVGGAPGESVFVKAGAVTTKPEKVQVGSYYRMNVDIGSQSQAGADVLVIGNIGVAPTTTQFTEIYRNNSSANSFLVNTDSQGEVWILVGTDSGFEGTTTVYYTAIDILFNQAN
;
A
#
# COMPACT_ATOMS: atom_id res chain seq x y z
N MET A 1 15.79 28.96 -5.88
CA MET A 1 16.99 28.17 -5.54
C MET A 1 17.08 27.07 -6.59
N ASN A 2 18.21 26.93 -7.30
CA ASN A 2 18.36 25.83 -8.27
C ASN A 2 18.46 24.50 -7.52
N ASN A 3 17.53 23.58 -7.78
CA ASN A 3 17.49 22.25 -7.19
C ASN A 3 18.52 21.28 -7.81
N ASP A 4 19.43 21.77 -8.66
CA ASP A 4 20.38 20.93 -9.42
C ASP A 4 21.27 20.08 -8.51
N ASN A 5 21.58 20.56 -7.30
CA ASN A 5 22.41 19.84 -6.32
C ASN A 5 21.63 18.90 -5.38
N ILE A 6 20.28 18.95 -5.36
CA ILE A 6 19.49 18.08 -4.49
C ILE A 6 19.46 16.69 -5.10
N ARG A 7 19.98 15.68 -4.38
CA ARG A 7 19.95 14.28 -4.81
C ARG A 7 19.01 13.41 -3.99
N VAL A 8 18.51 13.95 -2.88
CA VAL A 8 17.64 13.22 -1.95
C VAL A 8 16.38 14.03 -1.69
N PHE A 9 15.22 13.38 -1.85
CA PHE A 9 13.91 13.95 -1.57
C PHE A 9 13.20 13.05 -0.57
N ALA A 10 12.63 13.64 0.48
CA ALA A 10 11.91 12.93 1.51
C ALA A 10 10.48 13.45 1.61
N TYR A 11 9.52 12.53 1.64
CA TYR A 11 8.11 12.81 1.81
C TYR A 11 7.60 12.02 3.01
N SER A 12 6.88 12.68 3.91
CA SER A 12 6.30 12.06 5.11
C SER A 12 4.84 12.43 5.20
N PHE A 13 3.98 11.42 5.34
CA PHE A 13 2.54 11.54 5.42
C PHE A 13 2.06 10.93 6.74
N GLU A 14 1.39 11.74 7.56
CA GLU A 14 0.83 11.34 8.85
C GLU A 14 -0.69 11.53 8.82
N PHE A 15 -1.43 10.43 8.91
CA PHE A 15 -2.87 10.42 8.65
C PHE A 15 -3.72 10.72 9.88
N SER A 16 -3.14 11.27 10.94
CA SER A 16 -3.85 11.52 12.20
C SER A 16 -4.98 12.54 12.07
N THR A 17 -4.84 13.52 11.17
CA THR A 17 -5.77 14.67 11.04
C THR A 17 -6.37 14.84 9.64
N SER A 18 -5.76 14.29 8.59
CA SER A 18 -6.29 14.31 7.21
C SER A 18 -5.78 13.11 6.40
N ASP A 19 -6.39 12.87 5.24
CA ASP A 19 -5.90 11.89 4.25
C ASP A 19 -4.66 12.36 3.49
N GLN A 20 -4.27 13.63 3.65
CA GLN A 20 -3.19 14.29 2.93
C GLN A 20 -3.24 14.08 1.41
N GLY A 21 -4.45 13.99 0.82
CA GLY A 21 -4.67 13.77 -0.60
C GLY A 21 -4.26 12.39 -1.12
N TRP A 22 -4.24 11.39 -0.24
CA TRP A 22 -4.27 9.99 -0.64
C TRP A 22 -5.71 9.55 -0.89
N ASP A 23 -5.96 8.81 -1.97
CA ASP A 23 -7.21 8.09 -2.19
C ASP A 23 -6.94 6.57 -2.20
N GLY A 24 -8.01 5.77 -2.22
CA GLY A 24 -7.93 4.32 -2.19
C GLY A 24 -8.98 3.65 -3.06
N ASP A 25 -8.64 2.48 -3.57
CA ASP A 25 -9.49 1.64 -4.42
C ASP A 25 -9.07 0.16 -4.28
N PHE A 26 -9.69 -0.70 -5.06
CA PHE A 26 -9.59 -2.15 -4.95
C PHE A 26 -9.46 -2.79 -6.33
N ALA A 27 -8.76 -3.91 -6.43
CA ALA A 27 -8.64 -4.72 -7.65
C ALA A 27 -8.66 -6.21 -7.32
N ASP A 28 -8.65 -7.05 -8.35
CA ASP A 28 -8.62 -8.51 -8.26
C ASP A 28 -9.91 -9.12 -7.67
N TYR A 29 -11.05 -8.55 -8.09
CA TYR A 29 -12.39 -9.01 -7.76
C TYR A 29 -13.35 -8.94 -8.97
N PRO A 30 -14.44 -9.73 -9.02
CA PRO A 30 -15.41 -9.69 -10.11
C PRO A 30 -16.11 -8.33 -10.26
N ILE A 31 -16.45 -7.98 -11.49
CA ILE A 31 -17.15 -6.73 -11.79
C ILE A 31 -18.55 -6.77 -11.19
N GLY A 32 -18.92 -5.70 -10.47
CA GLY A 32 -20.23 -5.58 -9.83
C GLY A 32 -20.29 -6.09 -8.38
N ASP A 33 -19.26 -6.77 -7.91
CA ASP A 33 -19.30 -7.49 -6.62
C ASP A 33 -18.75 -6.68 -5.42
N SER A 34 -18.62 -5.35 -5.55
CA SER A 34 -18.07 -4.51 -4.48
C SER A 34 -18.85 -4.59 -3.16
N VAL A 35 -20.17 -4.82 -3.24
CA VAL A 35 -21.04 -5.01 -2.06
C VAL A 35 -20.80 -6.39 -1.42
N PHE A 36 -20.66 -7.44 -2.23
CA PHE A 36 -20.40 -8.79 -1.74
C PHE A 36 -19.02 -8.91 -1.08
N TYR A 37 -18.03 -8.21 -1.64
CA TYR A 37 -16.69 -8.08 -1.08
C TYR A 37 -16.60 -7.07 0.08
N GLU A 38 -17.70 -6.42 0.49
CA GLU A 38 -17.73 -5.49 1.62
C GLU A 38 -16.65 -4.37 1.54
N LEU A 39 -16.31 -3.92 0.32
CA LEU A 39 -15.16 -3.03 0.07
C LEU A 39 -15.37 -1.65 0.72
N LYS A 40 -14.39 -1.21 1.51
CA LYS A 40 -14.48 0.05 2.27
C LYS A 40 -13.13 0.74 2.39
N PHE A 41 -13.05 1.98 1.90
CA PHE A 41 -11.92 2.88 2.11
C PHE A 41 -12.40 4.20 2.74
N LYS A 42 -11.81 4.63 3.86
CA LYS A 42 -12.16 5.88 4.56
C LYS A 42 -10.99 6.43 5.36
N HIS A 43 -10.92 7.75 5.52
CA HIS A 43 -10.17 8.37 6.61
C HIS A 43 -11.00 8.30 7.91
N ASP A 44 -10.69 7.33 8.76
CA ASP A 44 -11.55 6.92 9.88
C ASP A 44 -10.78 6.92 11.20
N THR A 45 -11.51 6.93 12.32
CA THR A 45 -10.92 6.85 13.65
C THR A 45 -10.13 5.56 13.81
N LEU A 46 -8.87 5.69 14.22
CA LEU A 46 -8.07 4.53 14.59
C LEU A 46 -8.66 3.91 15.87
N PRO A 47 -8.89 2.59 15.91
CA PRO A 47 -9.48 1.93 17.07
C PRO A 47 -8.74 2.27 18.37
N ARG A 48 -9.49 2.37 19.47
CA ARG A 48 -9.00 2.63 20.85
C ARG A 48 -8.37 4.02 21.10
N THR A 49 -8.50 4.95 20.16
CA THR A 49 -8.01 6.33 20.34
C THR A 49 -9.10 7.30 20.83
N ASN A 50 -10.30 6.80 21.13
CA ASN A 50 -11.49 7.59 21.51
C ASN A 50 -11.81 8.76 20.54
N GLY A 51 -11.42 8.63 19.26
CA GLY A 51 -11.61 9.68 18.25
C GLY A 51 -10.43 10.63 18.09
N ASN A 52 -9.41 10.58 18.96
CA ASN A 52 -8.31 11.54 18.98
C ASN A 52 -7.29 11.34 17.84
N ARG A 53 -7.28 10.17 17.17
CA ARG A 53 -6.37 9.89 16.06
C ARG A 53 -7.11 9.16 14.95
N LYS A 54 -6.98 9.65 13.72
CA LYS A 54 -7.48 8.98 12.51
C LYS A 54 -6.36 8.28 11.75
N ALA A 55 -6.76 7.50 10.74
CA ALA A 55 -5.89 6.78 9.82
C ALA A 55 -6.66 6.46 8.53
N LEU A 56 -5.96 6.05 7.48
CA LEU A 56 -6.60 5.55 6.27
C LEU A 56 -6.99 4.09 6.48
N LEU A 57 -8.29 3.84 6.71
CA LEU A 57 -8.87 2.51 6.76
C LEU A 57 -9.01 1.97 5.33
N SER A 58 -8.53 0.74 5.13
CA SER A 58 -8.85 -0.09 3.98
C SER A 58 -9.33 -1.46 4.45
N SER A 59 -10.48 -1.88 3.95
CA SER A 59 -11.14 -3.12 4.37
C SER A 59 -11.87 -3.78 3.20
N GLY A 60 -11.87 -5.10 3.20
CA GLY A 60 -12.52 -5.91 2.19
C GLY A 60 -12.55 -7.37 2.61
N LYS A 61 -13.59 -8.07 2.15
CA LYS A 61 -13.81 -9.49 2.35
C LYS A 61 -13.44 -10.22 1.08
N ASN A 62 -12.28 -10.86 1.12
CA ASN A 62 -11.73 -11.54 -0.03
C ASN A 62 -12.48 -12.85 -0.31
N HIS A 63 -12.98 -12.97 -1.53
CA HIS A 63 -13.61 -14.18 -2.07
C HIS A 63 -12.90 -14.72 -3.32
N SER A 64 -11.79 -14.08 -3.74
CA SER A 64 -11.03 -14.41 -4.94
C SER A 64 -9.67 -15.03 -4.67
N ASP A 65 -9.25 -15.14 -3.40
CA ASP A 65 -7.90 -15.53 -3.00
C ASP A 65 -6.79 -14.57 -3.52
N ASP A 66 -7.17 -13.35 -3.93
CA ASP A 66 -6.22 -12.42 -4.58
C ASP A 66 -6.63 -10.94 -4.41
N LEU A 67 -7.56 -10.60 -3.50
CA LEU A 67 -8.07 -9.22 -3.38
C LEU A 67 -6.93 -8.23 -3.07
N PHE A 68 -6.70 -7.29 -3.99
CA PHE A 68 -5.76 -6.19 -3.79
C PHE A 68 -6.50 -4.93 -3.33
N MET A 69 -6.17 -4.45 -2.13
CA MET A 69 -6.71 -3.21 -1.56
C MET A 69 -5.60 -2.18 -1.49
N PHE A 70 -5.75 -1.02 -2.12
CA PHE A 70 -4.64 -0.09 -2.27
C PHE A 70 -5.00 1.37 -2.06
N ILE A 71 -3.97 2.14 -1.73
CA ILE A 71 -3.98 3.59 -1.65
C ILE A 71 -2.91 4.16 -2.56
N ARG A 72 -3.16 5.35 -3.08
CA ARG A 72 -2.24 6.01 -4.00
C ARG A 72 -2.19 7.51 -3.77
N ARG A 73 -1.09 8.08 -4.23
CA ARG A 73 -0.89 9.54 -4.25
C ARG A 73 0.11 9.92 -5.32
N LYS A 74 -0.19 11.01 -6.05
CA LYS A 74 0.78 11.65 -6.95
C LYS A 74 1.75 12.51 -6.14
N LEU A 75 3.04 12.32 -6.33
CA LEU A 75 4.10 13.19 -5.87
C LEU A 75 4.64 14.01 -7.03
N THR A 76 5.01 15.24 -6.74
CA THR A 76 5.59 16.19 -7.69
C THR A 76 6.83 16.83 -7.06
N GLY A 77 7.59 17.56 -7.88
CA GLY A 77 8.77 18.30 -7.42
C GLY A 77 10.06 17.47 -7.34
N LEU A 78 10.05 16.24 -7.84
CA LEU A 78 11.27 15.49 -8.13
C LEU A 78 11.95 16.07 -9.39
N LYS A 79 13.19 15.66 -9.67
CA LYS A 79 13.84 16.03 -10.93
C LYS A 79 13.15 15.29 -12.09
N PRO A 80 12.85 15.97 -13.21
CA PRO A 80 12.32 15.31 -14.41
C PRO A 80 13.26 14.24 -14.98
N ASN A 81 12.69 13.20 -15.61
CA ASN A 81 13.42 12.15 -16.34
C ASN A 81 14.63 11.60 -15.57
N THR A 82 14.48 11.40 -14.26
CA THR A 82 15.56 11.03 -13.35
C THR A 82 15.23 9.70 -12.68
N GLU A 83 16.19 8.79 -12.69
CA GLU A 83 16.08 7.53 -11.97
C GLU A 83 16.34 7.73 -10.48
N TYR A 84 15.51 7.10 -9.64
CA TYR A 84 15.64 7.12 -8.19
C TYR A 84 15.60 5.70 -7.62
N ARG A 85 16.42 5.48 -6.59
CA ARG A 85 16.24 4.41 -5.60
C ARG A 85 15.27 4.89 -4.53
N VAL A 86 14.18 4.16 -4.35
CA VAL A 86 13.09 4.49 -3.44
C VAL A 86 13.10 3.57 -2.24
N LEU A 87 13.03 4.17 -1.05
CA LEU A 87 12.78 3.47 0.20
C LEU A 87 11.42 3.89 0.74
N PHE A 88 10.64 2.88 1.12
CA PHE A 88 9.33 3.03 1.74
C PHE A 88 9.43 2.61 3.20
N ASN A 89 8.79 3.37 4.07
CA ASN A 89 8.49 2.98 5.44
C ASN A 89 7.00 3.21 5.67
N VAL A 90 6.24 2.12 5.68
CA VAL A 90 4.79 2.12 5.82
C VAL A 90 4.45 1.70 7.24
N ARG A 91 3.79 2.59 7.98
CA ARG A 91 3.25 2.30 9.31
C ARG A 91 1.79 1.91 9.18
N ILE A 92 1.47 0.68 9.55
CA ILE A 92 0.10 0.16 9.55
C ILE A 92 -0.29 -0.24 10.96
N SER A 93 -1.59 -0.17 11.26
CA SER A 93 -2.17 -0.79 12.43
C SER A 93 -3.03 -1.98 12.05
N SER A 94 -2.76 -3.11 12.70
CA SER A 94 -3.41 -4.40 12.48
C SER A 94 -3.66 -5.07 13.84
N ASN A 95 -4.65 -5.95 13.91
CA ASN A 95 -4.95 -6.77 15.08
C ASN A 95 -4.90 -8.27 14.76
N VAL A 96 -4.20 -8.66 13.69
CA VAL A 96 -4.15 -10.04 13.20
C VAL A 96 -2.83 -10.71 13.61
N PRO A 97 -2.82 -11.60 14.63
CA PRO A 97 -1.61 -12.29 15.04
C PRO A 97 -1.02 -13.16 13.92
N THR A 98 0.30 -13.27 13.90
CA THR A 98 0.99 -14.35 13.21
C THR A 98 0.69 -15.72 13.83
N GLY A 99 0.86 -16.78 13.05
CA GLY A 99 0.66 -18.17 13.44
C GLY A 99 -0.80 -18.65 13.36
N ASN A 100 -1.70 -17.82 12.82
CA ASN A 100 -3.10 -18.21 12.64
C ASN A 100 -3.29 -18.99 11.34
N VAL A 101 -4.28 -19.88 11.34
CA VAL A 101 -4.70 -20.63 10.15
C VAL A 101 -5.98 -20.03 9.60
N GLY A 102 -6.04 -19.85 8.28
CA GLY A 102 -7.22 -19.36 7.56
C GLY A 102 -7.40 -20.11 6.24
N VAL A 103 -8.54 -19.88 5.60
CA VAL A 103 -8.83 -20.39 4.25
C VAL A 103 -8.09 -19.52 3.23
N GLY A 104 -7.56 -20.12 2.16
CA GLY A 104 -6.62 -19.47 1.22
C GLY A 104 -5.21 -19.25 1.80
N GLY A 105 -5.13 -18.91 3.10
CA GLY A 105 -3.86 -18.67 3.77
C GLY A 105 -4.01 -18.14 5.19
N ALA A 106 -2.89 -17.85 5.84
CA ALA A 106 -2.89 -17.27 7.17
C ALA A 106 -3.38 -15.82 7.13
N PRO A 107 -4.32 -15.39 7.99
CA PRO A 107 -4.91 -14.06 7.91
C PRO A 107 -3.90 -12.92 8.14
N GLY A 108 -2.78 -13.19 8.81
CA GLY A 108 -1.69 -12.23 9.01
C GLY A 108 -0.63 -12.32 7.93
N GLU A 109 -0.11 -13.52 7.69
CA GLU A 109 1.06 -13.76 6.83
C GLU A 109 0.75 -13.90 5.35
N SER A 110 -0.47 -14.27 4.97
CA SER A 110 -0.93 -14.35 3.58
C SER A 110 -1.61 -13.06 3.10
N VAL A 111 -1.49 -11.97 3.86
CA VAL A 111 -1.88 -10.63 3.44
C VAL A 111 -0.61 -9.78 3.31
N PHE A 112 -0.12 -9.66 2.09
CA PHE A 112 1.18 -9.10 1.77
C PHE A 112 1.09 -7.60 1.57
N VAL A 113 1.91 -6.83 2.30
CA VAL A 113 2.02 -5.38 2.11
C VAL A 113 2.95 -5.13 0.94
N LYS A 114 2.44 -4.42 -0.06
CA LYS A 114 3.17 -4.05 -1.28
C LYS A 114 3.32 -2.54 -1.39
N ALA A 115 4.46 -2.09 -1.93
CA ALA A 115 4.73 -0.69 -2.17
C ALA A 115 5.55 -0.48 -3.44
N GLY A 116 5.22 0.54 -4.22
CA GLY A 116 5.87 0.84 -5.48
C GLY A 116 5.64 2.26 -5.95
N ALA A 117 6.26 2.61 -7.07
CA ALA A 117 6.12 3.91 -7.72
C ALA A 117 6.08 3.76 -9.24
N VAL A 118 5.17 4.47 -9.89
CA VAL A 118 4.92 4.38 -11.33
C VAL A 118 4.60 5.76 -11.91
N THR A 119 4.84 6.00 -13.19
CA THR A 119 4.47 7.28 -13.83
C THR A 119 3.01 7.32 -14.28
N THR A 120 2.39 6.15 -14.46
CA THR A 120 0.95 6.03 -14.75
C THR A 120 0.15 5.96 -13.46
N LYS A 121 -1.02 6.59 -13.42
CA LYS A 121 -1.92 6.51 -12.27
C LYS A 121 -2.34 5.04 -12.04
N PRO A 122 -2.06 4.44 -10.86
CA PRO A 122 -2.50 3.08 -10.55
C PRO A 122 -4.02 3.03 -10.47
N GLU A 123 -4.67 2.26 -11.32
CA GLU A 123 -6.13 2.16 -11.44
C GLU A 123 -6.55 0.70 -11.65
N LYS A 124 -7.76 0.38 -11.18
CA LYS A 124 -8.41 -0.85 -11.61
C LYS A 124 -8.94 -0.67 -13.03
N VAL A 125 -8.75 -1.70 -13.84
CA VAL A 125 -9.25 -1.80 -15.21
C VAL A 125 -10.02 -3.10 -15.38
N GLN A 126 -11.02 -3.07 -16.24
CA GLN A 126 -11.77 -4.28 -16.57
C GLN A 126 -10.93 -5.18 -17.48
N VAL A 127 -10.70 -6.41 -17.04
CA VAL A 127 -10.08 -7.48 -17.83
C VAL A 127 -11.00 -8.70 -17.77
N GLY A 128 -11.73 -8.93 -18.87
CA GLY A 128 -12.79 -9.93 -18.90
C GLY A 128 -13.91 -9.61 -17.91
N SER A 129 -14.17 -10.52 -16.97
CA SER A 129 -15.19 -10.40 -15.91
C SER A 129 -14.64 -9.87 -14.58
N TYR A 130 -13.37 -9.46 -14.52
CA TYR A 130 -12.71 -9.02 -13.29
C TYR A 130 -12.22 -7.57 -13.42
N TYR A 131 -12.19 -6.87 -12.29
CA TYR A 131 -11.33 -5.70 -12.12
C TYR A 131 -9.92 -6.19 -11.78
N ARG A 132 -8.91 -5.70 -12.51
CA ARG A 132 -7.48 -6.01 -12.32
C ARG A 132 -6.68 -4.71 -12.27
N MET A 133 -5.46 -4.73 -11.75
CA MET A 133 -4.59 -3.54 -11.79
C MET A 133 -4.11 -3.24 -13.22
N ASN A 134 -3.95 -1.96 -13.55
CA ASN A 134 -3.29 -1.51 -14.78
C ASN A 134 -1.75 -1.46 -14.67
N VAL A 135 -1.21 -1.80 -13.50
CA VAL A 135 0.22 -1.90 -13.18
C VAL A 135 0.53 -3.30 -12.68
N ASP A 136 1.75 -3.77 -12.88
CA ASP A 136 2.19 -5.11 -12.48
C ASP A 136 2.50 -5.17 -11.00
N ILE A 137 1.51 -5.60 -10.21
CA ILE A 137 1.65 -5.82 -8.78
C ILE A 137 2.19 -7.22 -8.42
N GLY A 138 2.35 -8.12 -9.39
CA GLY A 138 2.57 -9.54 -9.15
C GLY A 138 1.32 -10.22 -8.59
N SER A 139 1.49 -11.20 -7.72
CA SER A 139 0.37 -11.85 -7.00
C SER A 139 0.84 -12.37 -5.65
N GLN A 140 0.06 -12.11 -4.61
CA GLN A 140 0.29 -12.52 -3.24
C GLN A 140 1.74 -12.24 -2.77
N SER A 141 2.52 -13.28 -2.48
CA SER A 141 3.90 -13.17 -1.99
C SER A 141 4.90 -12.77 -3.07
N GLN A 142 4.50 -12.75 -4.34
CA GLN A 142 5.36 -12.42 -5.47
C GLN A 142 5.20 -10.95 -5.85
N ALA A 143 6.34 -10.26 -5.95
CA ALA A 143 6.42 -8.92 -6.47
C ALA A 143 6.24 -8.93 -8.00
N GLY A 144 5.53 -7.91 -8.52
CA GLY A 144 5.55 -7.57 -9.94
C GLY A 144 6.63 -6.55 -10.25
N ALA A 145 6.71 -6.11 -11.50
CA ALA A 145 7.67 -5.09 -11.93
C ALA A 145 7.46 -3.72 -11.26
N ASP A 146 6.21 -3.39 -10.88
CA ASP A 146 5.84 -2.03 -10.44
C ASP A 146 5.76 -1.88 -8.92
N VAL A 147 6.00 -2.95 -8.15
CA VAL A 147 5.94 -2.95 -6.68
C VAL A 147 6.95 -3.91 -6.06
N LEU A 148 7.31 -3.67 -4.79
CA LEU A 148 7.96 -4.65 -3.91
C LEU A 148 6.96 -5.24 -2.93
N VAL A 149 7.22 -6.47 -2.46
CA VAL A 149 6.67 -6.97 -1.20
C VAL A 149 7.54 -6.47 -0.05
N ILE A 150 6.95 -5.71 0.87
CA ILE A 150 7.63 -5.10 2.03
C ILE A 150 7.21 -5.71 3.38
N GLY A 151 6.51 -6.86 3.33
CA GLY A 151 6.15 -7.70 4.46
C GLY A 151 4.67 -8.09 4.43
N ASN A 152 4.06 -8.31 5.59
CA ASN A 152 2.65 -8.73 5.73
C ASN A 152 1.93 -7.98 6.87
N ILE A 153 0.63 -8.19 7.09
CA ILE A 153 -0.09 -7.44 8.15
C ILE A 153 0.02 -8.07 9.54
N GLY A 154 0.71 -9.20 9.66
CA GLY A 154 0.85 -9.98 10.89
C GLY A 154 1.50 -9.18 12.01
N VAL A 155 0.86 -9.21 13.17
CA VAL A 155 1.38 -8.64 14.43
C VAL A 155 1.87 -9.75 15.35
N ALA A 156 2.47 -9.39 16.49
CA ALA A 156 2.97 -10.38 17.45
C ALA A 156 1.89 -11.41 17.83
N PRO A 157 2.25 -12.69 18.08
CA PRO A 157 1.31 -13.71 18.51
C PRO A 157 0.45 -13.24 19.68
N THR A 158 -0.80 -13.71 19.76
CA THR A 158 -1.79 -13.38 20.81
C THR A 158 -2.29 -11.92 20.84
N THR A 159 -1.84 -11.06 19.93
CA THR A 159 -2.34 -9.66 19.86
C THR A 159 -3.82 -9.62 19.49
N THR A 160 -4.66 -9.12 20.38
CA THR A 160 -6.11 -8.99 20.15
C THR A 160 -6.54 -7.55 19.82
N GLN A 161 -5.60 -6.61 19.90
CA GLN A 161 -5.84 -5.18 19.73
C GLN A 161 -5.16 -4.68 18.47
N PHE A 162 -5.71 -3.63 17.86
CA PHE A 162 -5.00 -2.91 16.81
C PHE A 162 -3.71 -2.34 17.39
N THR A 163 -2.58 -2.79 16.85
CA THR A 163 -1.23 -2.34 17.22
C THR A 163 -0.50 -1.87 15.97
N GLU A 164 0.39 -0.90 16.12
CA GLU A 164 1.17 -0.39 14.99
C GLU A 164 2.39 -1.28 14.72
N ILE A 165 2.65 -1.51 13.44
CA ILE A 165 3.82 -2.21 12.92
C ILE A 165 4.37 -1.46 11.71
N TYR A 166 5.67 -1.62 11.49
CA TYR A 166 6.38 -1.02 10.37
C TYR A 166 6.66 -2.07 9.30
N ARG A 167 6.51 -1.66 8.04
CA ARG A 167 6.84 -2.44 6.84
C ARG A 167 7.65 -1.58 5.92
N ASN A 168 8.83 -2.06 5.56
CA ASN A 168 9.81 -1.27 4.82
C ASN A 168 10.67 -2.18 3.95
N ASN A 169 11.21 -1.61 2.89
CA ASN A 169 12.33 -2.20 2.17
C ASN A 169 13.67 -1.68 2.73
N SER A 170 14.77 -2.09 2.11
CA SER A 170 16.14 -1.72 2.53
C SER A 170 16.92 -1.17 1.34
N SER A 171 18.07 -0.54 1.59
CA SER A 171 18.96 -0.07 0.52
C SER A 171 19.41 -1.18 -0.43
N ALA A 172 19.62 -2.40 0.11
CA ALA A 172 19.97 -3.60 -0.66
C ALA A 172 18.83 -4.11 -1.55
N ASN A 173 17.57 -3.81 -1.20
CA ASN A 173 16.38 -4.12 -1.99
C ASN A 173 15.55 -2.85 -2.24
N SER A 174 16.20 -1.81 -2.75
CA SER A 174 15.55 -0.54 -3.08
C SER A 174 14.71 -0.68 -4.34
N PHE A 175 13.56 -0.01 -4.39
CA PHE A 175 12.74 0.04 -5.60
C PHE A 175 13.33 1.06 -6.58
N LEU A 176 13.29 0.80 -7.88
CA LEU A 176 13.77 1.73 -8.90
C LEU A 176 12.59 2.35 -9.64
N VAL A 177 12.61 3.67 -9.83
CA VAL A 177 11.61 4.37 -10.63
C VAL A 177 12.27 5.49 -11.42
N ASN A 178 11.80 5.70 -12.65
CA ASN A 178 12.11 6.88 -13.44
C ASN A 178 10.95 7.86 -13.33
N THR A 179 11.23 9.11 -12.93
CA THR A 179 10.22 10.18 -12.97
C THR A 179 9.88 10.52 -14.42
N ASP A 180 8.68 11.08 -14.63
CA ASP A 180 8.30 11.59 -15.94
C ASP A 180 8.99 12.93 -16.28
N SER A 181 8.64 13.50 -17.44
CA SER A 181 9.18 14.77 -17.90
C SER A 181 8.78 15.99 -17.06
N GLN A 182 7.88 15.81 -16.10
CA GLN A 182 7.40 16.84 -15.17
C GLN A 182 7.99 16.64 -13.76
N GLY A 183 8.77 15.57 -13.54
CA GLY A 183 9.30 15.24 -12.22
C GLY A 183 8.22 14.68 -11.30
N GLU A 184 7.26 13.96 -11.87
CA GLU A 184 6.13 13.39 -11.15
C GLU A 184 6.18 11.86 -11.13
N VAL A 185 5.62 11.29 -10.06
CA VAL A 185 5.39 9.85 -9.89
C VAL A 185 4.12 9.63 -9.08
N TRP A 186 3.44 8.52 -9.33
CA TRP A 186 2.42 7.98 -8.45
C TRP A 186 3.02 6.96 -7.51
N ILE A 187 2.66 7.06 -6.24
CA ILE A 187 2.96 6.06 -5.23
C ILE A 187 1.78 5.12 -5.13
N LEU A 188 2.06 3.83 -5.05
CA LEU A 188 1.11 2.77 -4.77
C LEU A 188 1.54 2.05 -3.50
N VAL A 189 0.66 1.98 -2.51
CA VAL A 189 0.83 1.13 -1.32
C VAL A 189 -0.45 0.34 -1.13
N GLY A 190 -0.35 -0.97 -0.89
CA GLY A 190 -1.54 -1.81 -0.76
C GLY A 190 -1.29 -3.11 -0.04
N THR A 191 -2.36 -3.88 0.12
CA THR A 191 -2.32 -5.25 0.62
C THR A 191 -2.87 -6.19 -0.44
N ASP A 192 -2.11 -7.23 -0.76
CA ASP A 192 -2.49 -8.33 -1.65
C ASP A 192 -2.81 -9.56 -0.79
N SER A 193 -4.09 -9.96 -0.78
CA SER A 193 -4.63 -10.93 0.17
C SER A 193 -4.84 -12.28 -0.50
N GLY A 194 -4.05 -13.28 -0.13
CA GLY A 194 -4.36 -14.71 -0.31
C GLY A 194 -5.13 -15.31 0.88
N PHE A 195 -5.62 -14.48 1.81
CA PHE A 195 -6.53 -14.95 2.86
C PHE A 195 -7.97 -14.73 2.41
N GLU A 196 -8.77 -15.80 2.38
CA GLU A 196 -10.21 -15.76 2.10
C GLU A 196 -10.98 -15.37 3.37
N GLY A 197 -11.23 -14.07 3.51
CA GLY A 197 -11.94 -13.51 4.64
C GLY A 197 -11.83 -11.99 4.68
N THR A 198 -12.36 -11.40 5.74
CA THR A 198 -12.27 -9.95 5.95
C THR A 198 -10.89 -9.56 6.44
N THR A 199 -10.20 -8.74 5.64
CA THR A 199 -8.99 -8.03 6.05
C THR A 199 -9.35 -6.59 6.35
N THR A 200 -8.85 -6.04 7.46
CA THR A 200 -8.95 -4.60 7.76
C THR A 200 -7.60 -4.09 8.22
N VAL A 201 -7.10 -3.05 7.56
CA VAL A 201 -5.85 -2.38 7.91
C VAL A 201 -6.06 -0.87 8.03
N TYR A 202 -5.29 -0.24 8.90
CA TYR A 202 -5.23 1.22 9.02
C TYR A 202 -3.82 1.70 8.69
N TYR A 203 -3.63 2.41 7.58
CA TYR A 203 -2.37 3.10 7.33
C TYR A 203 -2.32 4.35 8.19
N THR A 204 -1.36 4.42 9.10
CA THR A 204 -1.22 5.55 10.04
C THR A 204 -0.18 6.55 9.57
N ALA A 205 0.87 6.09 8.88
CA ALA A 205 1.85 6.95 8.22
C ALA A 205 2.57 6.26 7.07
N ILE A 206 3.08 7.06 6.14
CA ILE A 206 3.96 6.61 5.04
C ILE A 206 5.10 7.61 4.90
N ASP A 207 6.34 7.12 5.03
CA ASP A 207 7.54 7.87 4.70
C ASP A 207 8.17 7.29 3.43
N ILE A 208 8.65 8.17 2.55
CA ILE A 208 9.22 7.83 1.26
C ILE A 208 10.49 8.63 1.04
N LEU A 209 11.59 7.93 0.78
CA LEU A 209 12.88 8.52 0.46
C LEU A 209 13.23 8.20 -0.99
N PHE A 210 13.42 9.24 -1.80
CA PHE A 210 13.96 9.15 -3.15
C PHE A 210 15.43 9.55 -3.12
N ASN A 211 16.32 8.62 -3.45
CA ASN A 211 17.74 8.89 -3.64
C ASN A 211 18.08 8.75 -5.13
N GLN A 212 18.52 9.82 -5.76
CA GLN A 212 18.86 9.84 -7.18
C GLN A 212 19.89 8.73 -7.47
N ALA A 213 19.59 7.87 -8.44
CA ALA A 213 20.54 6.87 -8.90
C ALA A 213 21.72 7.58 -9.57
N ASN A 214 22.93 7.07 -9.34
CA ASN A 214 24.16 7.67 -9.86
C ASN A 214 24.25 7.56 -11.39
#